data_AF-A0A8K0JTG2-F1
#
_entry.id   AF-A0A8K0JTG2-F1
#
_cell.length_a   1.000
_cell.length_b   1.000
_cell.length_c   1.000
_cell.angle_alpha   90.00
_cell.angle_beta   90.00
_cell.angle_gamma   90.00
#
_symmetry.space_group_name_H-M   'P 1'
#
loop_
_entity.id
_entity.type
_entity.pdbx_description
1 polymer ?
#
loop_
_entity_poly.entity_id
_entity_poly.type
_entity_poly.pdbx_seq_one_letter_code
_entity_poly.pdbx_strand_id
1 'polypeptide(L)' 'MLFIVVALFAVCWLPLQSYNVLQAVFPSINEYTYINIIWFCCDWLAMSNSCCNPIIYGIYSVR' A
#
# COMPACT_ATOMS: atom_id res chain seq x y z
N MET A 1 2.54 11.82 -15.66
CA MET A 1 3.52 11.02 -14.90
C MET A 1 3.48 11.34 -13.40
N LEU A 2 3.79 12.56 -12.95
CA LEU A 2 3.77 12.91 -11.52
C LEU A 2 2.44 12.60 -10.80
N PHE A 3 1.29 12.98 -11.38
CA PHE A 3 -0.02 12.70 -10.77
C PHE A 3 -0.31 11.20 -10.62
N ILE A 4 0.07 10.39 -11.61
CA ILE A 4 -0.13 8.93 -11.61
C ILE A 4 0.72 8.29 -10.50
N VAL A 5 1.97 8.73 -10.36
CA VAL A 5 2.88 8.26 -9.31
C VAL A 5 2.34 8.62 -7.93
N VAL A 6 1.85 9.86 -7.74
CA VAL A 6 1.27 10.31 -6.46
C VAL A 6 -0.03 9.56 -6.13
N ALA A 7 -0.89 9.31 -7.12
CA ALA A 7 -2.12 8.55 -6.93
C ALA A 7 -1.85 7.07 -6.57
N LEU A 8 -0.89 6.43 -7.25
CA LEU A 8 -0.48 5.05 -6.93
C LEU A 8 0.17 4.97 -5.55
N PHE A 9 1.02 5.93 -5.21
CA PHE A 9 1.60 6.01 -3.87
C PHE A 9 0.51 6.11 -2.80
N ALA A 10 -0.49 7.00 -2.97
CA ALA A 10 -1.59 7.11 -2.03
C ALA A 10 -2.40 5.81 -1.91
N VAL A 11 -2.77 5.17 -3.02
CA VAL A 11 -3.58 3.94 -3.01
C VAL A 11 -2.83 2.75 -2.41
N CYS A 12 -1.55 2.58 -2.72
CA CYS A 12 -0.74 1.48 -2.20
C CYS A 12 -0.43 1.62 -0.70
N TRP A 13 -0.27 2.85 -0.19
CA TRP A 13 0.10 3.08 1.20
C TRP A 13 -1.09 3.27 2.15
N LEU A 14 -2.25 3.67 1.64
CA LEU A 14 -3.44 3.93 2.45
C LEU A 14 -3.91 2.71 3.28
N PRO A 15 -3.89 1.47 2.78
CA PRO A 15 -4.29 0.30 3.57
C PRO A 15 -3.37 0.06 4.77
N LEU A 16 -2.05 0.16 4.58
CA LEU A 16 -1.07 -0.01 5.66
C LEU A 16 -1.19 1.11 6.70
N GLN A 17 -1.40 2.36 6.26
CA GLN A 17 -1.60 3.45 7.23
C GLN A 17 -2.93 3.40 7.95
N SER A 18 -3.98 2.94 7.28
CA SER A 18 -5.27 2.67 7.95
C SER A 18 -5.11 1.60 9.02
N TYR A 19 -4.36 0.52 8.72
CA TYR A 19 -4.04 -0.54 9.69
C TYR A 19 -3.26 0.01 10.89
N ASN A 20 -2.20 0.79 10.67
CA ASN A 20 -1.38 1.35 11.75
C ASN A 20 -2.17 2.30 12.66
N VAL A 21 -3.03 3.14 12.09
CA VAL A 21 -3.91 4.03 12.86
C VAL A 21 -4.93 3.21 13.65
N LEU A 22 -5.54 2.20 13.02
CA LEU A 22 -6.48 1.29 13.69
C LEU A 22 -5.81 0.55 14.85
N GLN A 23 -4.60 0.03 14.67
CA GLN A 23 -3.83 -0.62 15.72
C GLN A 23 -3.51 0.34 16.89
N ALA A 24 -3.20 1.60 16.59
CA ALA A 24 -2.91 2.61 17.62
C ALA A 24 -4.15 3.02 18.43
N VAL A 25 -5.32 3.10 17.78
CA VAL A 25 -6.58 3.48 18.44
C VAL A 25 -7.24 2.28 19.14
N PHE A 26 -7.14 1.09 18.55
CA PHE A 26 -7.77 -0.14 19.04
C PHE A 26 -6.74 -1.30 19.03
N PRO A 27 -5.96 -1.46 20.11
CA PRO A 27 -4.96 -2.53 20.18
C PRO A 27 -5.57 -3.94 20.18
N SER A 28 -6.86 -4.09 20.49
CA SER A 28 -7.61 -5.36 20.44
C SER A 28 -7.73 -5.96 19.03
N ILE A 29 -7.46 -5.19 17.98
CA ILE A 29 -7.50 -5.67 16.60
C ILE A 29 -6.43 -6.75 16.37
N ASN A 30 -5.29 -6.67 17.07
CA ASN A 30 -4.21 -7.66 16.98
C ASN A 30 -4.60 -9.04 17.56
N GLU A 31 -5.71 -9.13 18.30
CA GLU A 31 -6.21 -10.41 18.83
C GLU A 31 -7.11 -11.15 17.84
N TYR A 32 -7.50 -10.51 16.72
CA TYR A 32 -8.31 -11.17 15.70
C TYR A 32 -7.53 -12.26 14.97
N THR A 33 -8.13 -13.45 14.90
CA THR A 33 -7.62 -14.55 14.07
C THR A 33 -7.52 -14.08 12.62
N TYR A 34 -6.35 -14.24 12.00
CA TYR A 34 -5.99 -13.80 10.64
C TYR A 34 -5.62 -12.32 10.43
N ILE A 35 -5.55 -11.50 11.48
CA ILE A 35 -5.11 -10.10 11.34
C ILE A 35 -3.71 -9.98 10.71
N ASN A 36 -2.82 -10.94 11.03
CA ASN A 36 -1.47 -11.02 10.46
C ASN A 36 -1.47 -11.20 8.94
N ILE A 37 -2.47 -11.90 8.38
CA ILE A 37 -2.58 -12.09 6.93
C ILE A 37 -3.00 -10.78 6.26
N ILE A 38 -3.96 -10.08 6.86
CA ILE A 38 -4.42 -8.78 6.37
C ILE A 38 -3.26 -7.78 6.41
N TRP A 39 -2.54 -7.72 7.53
CA TRP A 39 -1.34 -6.90 7.67
C TRP A 39 -0.29 -7.24 6.59
N PHE A 40 0.00 -8.53 6.40
CA PHE A 40 0.95 -8.99 5.38
C PHE A 40 0.51 -8.58 3.96
N CYS A 41 -0.78 -8.71 3.62
CA CYS A 41 -1.30 -8.26 2.33
C CYS A 41 -1.21 -6.74 2.16
N CYS A 42 -1.46 -5.96 3.21
CA CYS A 42 -1.31 -4.50 3.18
C CYS A 42 0.15 -4.07 3.02
N ASP A 43 1.07 -4.72 3.73
CA ASP A 43 2.51 -4.46 3.63
C ASP A 43 3.04 -4.84 2.24
N TRP A 44 2.62 -5.99 1.72
CA TRP A 44 2.93 -6.44 0.35
C TRP A 44 2.46 -5.43 -0.70
N LEU A 45 1.24 -4.90 -0.56
CA LEU A 45 0.69 -3.91 -1.49
C LEU A 45 1.47 -2.59 -1.44
N ALA A 46 1.88 -2.15 -0.24
CA ALA A 46 2.71 -0.96 -0.08
C ALA A 46 4.08 -1.14 -0.75
N MET A 47 4.72 -2.31 -0.61
CA MET A 47 6.01 -2.58 -1.26
C MET A 47 5.90 -2.75 -2.78
N SER A 48 4.75 -3.24 -3.28
CA SER A 48 4.46 -3.36 -4.71
C SER A 48 4.45 -2.02 -5.45
N ASN A 49 4.23 -0.90 -4.75
CA ASN A 49 4.37 0.46 -5.32
C ASN A 49 5.72 0.69 -6.00
N SER A 50 6.80 0.11 -5.47
CA SER A 50 8.14 0.23 -6.05
C SER A 50 8.26 -0.46 -7.41
N CYS A 51 7.51 -1.55 -7.63
CA CYS A 51 7.43 -2.27 -8.90
C CYS A 51 6.55 -1.55 -9.94
N CYS A 52 5.62 -0.70 -9.51
CA CYS A 52 4.77 0.08 -10.41
C CYS A 52 5.53 1.19 -11.14
N ASN A 53 6.62 1.71 -10.57
CA ASN A 53 7.43 2.77 -11.18
C ASN A 53 7.95 2.41 -12.59
N PRO A 54 8.66 1.29 -12.82
CA PRO A 54 9.12 0.90 -14.16
C PRO A 54 7.99 0.62 -15.15
N ILE A 55 6.81 0.18 -14.68
CA ILE A 55 5.62 -0.04 -15.54
C ILE A 55 5.07 1.29 -16.05
N ILE A 56 4.98 2.31 -15.17
CA ILE A 56 4.55 3.66 -15.55
C ILE A 56 5.54 4.26 -16.55
N TYR A 57 6.84 4.08 -16.34
CA TYR A 57 7.85 4.52 -17.30
C TYR A 57 7.69 3.79 -18.63
N GLY A 58 7.59 2.45 -18.65
CA GLY A 58 7.45 1.69 -19.90
C GLY A 58 6.19 1.99 -20.72
N ILE A 59 5.06 2.34 -20.08
CA ILE A 59 3.80 2.66 -20.77
C ILE A 59 3.78 4.13 -21.23
N TYR A 60 4.28 5.06 -20.42
CA TYR A 60 4.22 6.49 -20.73
C TYR A 60 5.49 7.05 -21.38
N SER A 61 6.58 6.28 -21.46
CA SER A 61 7.80 6.64 -22.20
C SER A 61 7.81 6.10 -23.62
N VAL A 62 6.65 5.96 -24.26
CA VAL A 62 6.59 5.88 -25.72
C VAL A 62 6.81 7.29 -26.28
N ARG A 63 8.06 7.75 -26.21
CA ARG A 63 8.65 8.71 -27.13
C ARG A 63 10.17 8.61 -27.12
#